data_AF-A0A9E3FE93-F1
#
_entry.id   AF-A0A9E3FE93-F1
#
_cell.length_a   1.000
_cell.length_b   1.000
_cell.length_c   1.000
_cell.angle_alpha   90.00
_cell.angle_beta   90.00
_cell.angle_gamma   90.00
#
_symmetry.space_group_name_H-M   'P 1'
#
loop_
_entity.id
_entity.type
_entity.pdbx_description
1 polymer ?
#
loop_
_entity_poly.entity_id
_entity_poly.type
_entity_poly.pdbx_seq_one_letter_code
_entity_poly.pdbx_strand_id
1 'polypeptide(L)'
;VFLRDQRQISNGVIVGQPGFQAMLDANKQAYVEDFVQRPEFVAQFPQGMPAAAYIDKLFANAGVTPTNAERNAASAAYGPGDASGRAAAFKSIVDSDSVFVVQYNPSFVLMQYYGYLRRNPDDAPDFNFSGYDFWLNKMNSFSVAGENVRDETVALRRVRRAEMVRAFIESIEYRGRFFGSGDGGNQQGPISQAYVGGYWSQQLARAAPVLFDPRLLKFMLSD
;
A
#
# COMPACT_ATOMS: atom_id res chain seq x y z
N VAL A 1 -6.51 1.16 -12.45
CA VAL A 1 -5.83 2.42 -12.07
C VAL A 1 -4.45 2.14 -11.48
N PHE A 2 -4.33 1.24 -10.49
CA PHE A 2 -3.04 0.83 -9.90
C PHE A 2 -1.90 0.51 -10.87
N LEU A 3 -2.10 -0.36 -11.86
CA LEU A 3 -1.02 -0.77 -12.77
C LEU A 3 -0.47 0.41 -13.59
N ARG A 4 -1.26 1.48 -13.78
CA ARG A 4 -0.81 2.71 -14.42
C ARG A 4 0.05 3.53 -13.45
N ASP A 5 -0.42 3.74 -12.23
CA ASP A 5 0.28 4.53 -11.21
C ASP A 5 1.59 3.84 -10.78
N GLN A 6 1.58 2.52 -10.61
CA GLN A 6 2.77 1.72 -10.33
C GLN A 6 3.83 1.85 -11.43
N ARG A 7 3.42 1.86 -12.70
CA ARG A 7 4.36 2.09 -13.82
C ARG A 7 4.98 3.48 -13.76
N GLN A 8 4.22 4.50 -13.40
CA GLN A 8 4.74 5.86 -13.26
C GLN A 8 5.79 5.93 -12.14
N ILE A 9 5.51 5.34 -10.98
CA ILE A 9 6.42 5.44 -9.82
C ILE A 9 7.67 4.56 -10.00
N SER A 10 7.54 3.39 -10.64
CA SER A 10 8.66 2.45 -10.88
C SER A 10 9.46 2.72 -12.15
N ASN A 11 9.05 3.70 -12.97
CA ASN A 11 9.67 3.96 -14.26
C ASN A 11 11.19 4.22 -14.13
N GLY A 12 12.00 3.39 -14.79
CA GLY A 12 13.46 3.50 -14.74
C GLY A 12 14.12 3.16 -13.40
N VAL A 13 13.36 2.71 -12.39
CA VAL A 13 13.90 2.32 -11.08
C VAL A 13 14.38 0.86 -11.15
N ILE A 14 15.68 0.66 -10.97
CA ILE A 14 16.27 -0.68 -10.79
C ILE A 14 16.86 -0.75 -9.38
N VAL A 15 16.16 -1.46 -8.50
CA VAL A 15 16.55 -1.59 -7.09
C VAL A 15 17.94 -2.23 -6.97
N GLY A 16 18.79 -1.61 -6.16
CA GLY A 16 20.17 -2.07 -5.93
C GLY A 16 21.22 -1.46 -6.87
N GLN A 17 20.81 -0.68 -7.88
CA GLN A 17 21.74 0.11 -8.71
C GLN A 17 22.06 1.45 -8.06
N PRO A 18 23.29 2.00 -8.20
CA PRO A 18 23.59 3.35 -7.72
C PRO A 18 22.55 4.38 -8.20
N GLY A 19 22.05 5.21 -7.28
CA GLY A 19 21.07 6.27 -7.59
C GLY A 19 19.60 5.83 -7.67
N PHE A 20 19.28 4.55 -7.44
CA PHE A 20 17.89 4.08 -7.53
C PHE A 20 16.93 4.77 -6.55
N GLN A 21 17.39 5.12 -5.34
CA GLN A 21 16.56 5.81 -4.35
C GLN A 21 16.18 7.22 -4.81
N ALA A 22 17.15 7.98 -5.35
CA ALA A 22 16.89 9.31 -5.86
C ALA A 22 15.93 9.30 -7.06
N MET A 23 16.08 8.32 -7.97
CA MET A 23 15.14 8.12 -9.08
C MET A 23 13.74 7.79 -8.59
N LEU A 24 13.63 6.89 -7.62
CA LEU A 24 12.36 6.53 -7.01
C LEU A 24 11.71 7.76 -6.37
N ASP A 25 12.44 8.51 -5.56
CA ASP A 25 11.94 9.70 -4.87
C ASP A 25 11.49 10.80 -5.86
N ALA A 26 12.20 10.96 -6.98
CA ALA A 26 11.80 11.88 -8.05
C ALA A 26 10.50 11.43 -8.73
N ASN A 27 10.35 10.14 -9.06
CA ASN A 27 9.12 9.60 -9.64
C ASN A 27 7.94 9.75 -8.67
N LYS A 28 8.18 9.52 -7.38
CA LYS A 28 7.21 9.71 -6.30
C LYS A 28 6.72 11.17 -6.23
N GLN A 29 7.65 12.10 -6.29
CA GLN A 29 7.34 13.54 -6.29
C GLN A 29 6.46 13.91 -7.49
N ALA A 30 6.87 13.51 -8.70
CA ALA A 30 6.11 13.80 -9.92
C ALA A 30 4.69 13.17 -9.91
N TYR A 31 4.56 11.96 -9.35
CA TYR A 31 3.26 11.32 -9.18
C TYR A 31 2.36 12.11 -8.23
N VAL A 32 2.89 12.56 -7.09
CA VAL A 32 2.12 13.32 -6.11
C VAL A 32 1.70 14.69 -6.67
N GLU A 33 2.58 15.37 -7.41
CA GLU A 33 2.27 16.65 -8.05
C GLU A 33 1.12 16.55 -9.07
N ASP A 34 1.09 15.47 -9.87
CA ASP A 34 -0.06 15.15 -10.74
C ASP A 34 -1.30 14.83 -9.91
N PHE A 35 -1.14 13.98 -8.89
CA PHE A 35 -2.26 13.46 -8.11
C PHE A 35 -3.04 14.55 -7.39
N VAL A 36 -2.36 15.51 -6.75
CA VAL A 36 -3.04 16.59 -6.00
C VAL A 36 -3.77 17.59 -6.89
N GLN A 37 -3.55 17.53 -8.21
CA GLN A 37 -4.24 18.36 -9.20
C GLN A 37 -5.47 17.68 -9.80
N ARG A 38 -5.69 16.38 -9.53
CA ARG A 38 -6.80 15.65 -10.12
C ARG A 38 -8.15 16.21 -9.62
N PRO A 39 -9.19 16.26 -10.48
CA PRO A 39 -10.48 16.85 -10.11
C PRO A 39 -11.07 16.27 -8.84
N GLU A 40 -10.96 14.94 -8.65
CA GLU A 40 -11.43 14.25 -7.46
C GLU A 40 -10.69 14.70 -6.20
N PHE A 41 -9.38 14.94 -6.29
CA PHE A 41 -8.58 15.44 -5.17
C PHE A 41 -8.93 16.89 -4.84
N VAL A 42 -9.03 17.74 -5.87
CA VAL A 42 -9.37 19.15 -5.69
C VAL A 42 -10.79 19.33 -5.14
N ALA A 43 -11.73 18.45 -5.49
CA ALA A 43 -13.08 18.47 -4.93
C ALA A 43 -13.09 18.24 -3.41
N GLN A 44 -12.25 17.33 -2.91
CA GLN A 44 -12.12 17.00 -1.49
C GLN A 44 -11.20 17.96 -0.72
N PHE A 45 -10.22 18.52 -1.42
CA PHE A 45 -9.23 19.43 -0.88
C PHE A 45 -9.14 20.69 -1.76
N PRO A 46 -10.09 21.64 -1.62
CA PRO A 46 -10.13 22.83 -2.47
C PRO A 46 -8.91 23.73 -2.24
N GLN A 47 -8.57 24.52 -3.27
CA GLN A 47 -7.57 25.58 -3.14
C GLN A 47 -8.01 26.61 -2.08
N GLY A 48 -7.05 27.09 -1.28
CA GLY A 48 -7.33 28.01 -0.16
C GLY A 48 -7.79 27.33 1.14
N MET A 49 -7.86 25.99 1.18
CA MET A 49 -8.08 25.26 2.44
C MET A 49 -6.97 25.60 3.46
N PRO A 50 -7.30 25.88 4.73
CA PRO A 50 -6.30 26.13 5.75
C PRO A 50 -5.35 24.94 5.91
N ALA A 51 -4.04 25.19 6.07
CA ALA A 51 -3.00 24.16 6.14
C ALA A 51 -3.31 23.06 7.18
N ALA A 52 -3.71 23.46 8.39
CA ALA A 52 -4.07 22.52 9.45
C ALA A 52 -5.25 21.63 9.06
N ALA A 53 -6.30 22.19 8.44
CA ALA A 53 -7.47 21.44 8.00
C ALA A 53 -7.13 20.47 6.84
N TYR A 54 -6.25 20.88 5.92
CA TYR A 54 -5.75 20.02 4.84
C TYR A 54 -4.98 18.81 5.41
N ILE A 55 -4.05 19.06 6.33
CA ILE A 55 -3.21 18.02 6.96
C ILE A 55 -4.06 17.08 7.81
N ASP A 56 -4.95 17.62 8.64
CA ASP A 56 -5.82 16.81 9.51
C ASP A 56 -6.77 15.94 8.72
N LYS A 57 -7.40 16.52 7.69
CA LYS A 57 -8.29 15.76 6.83
C LYS A 57 -7.52 14.63 6.16
N LEU A 58 -6.31 14.86 5.64
CA LEU A 58 -5.48 13.81 5.02
C LEU A 58 -5.09 12.67 5.97
N PHE A 59 -4.72 12.96 7.22
CA PHE A 59 -4.44 11.91 8.21
C PHE A 59 -5.71 11.16 8.64
N ALA A 60 -6.82 11.86 8.86
CA ALA A 60 -8.11 11.24 9.16
C ALA A 60 -8.55 10.29 8.02
N ASN A 61 -8.38 10.76 6.80
CA ASN A 61 -8.58 10.04 5.56
C ASN A 61 -7.59 8.89 5.33
N ALA A 62 -6.48 8.83 6.06
CA ALA A 62 -5.60 7.66 6.10
C ALA A 62 -5.98 6.69 7.23
N GLY A 63 -6.96 7.05 8.07
CA GLY A 63 -7.39 6.28 9.24
C GLY A 63 -6.38 6.30 10.38
N VAL A 64 -5.54 7.34 10.48
CA VAL A 64 -4.47 7.42 11.48
C VAL A 64 -4.54 8.69 12.31
N THR A 65 -4.12 8.57 13.56
CA THR A 65 -3.78 9.71 14.40
C THR A 65 -2.28 9.97 14.25
N PRO A 66 -1.86 11.12 13.69
CA PRO A 66 -0.44 11.41 13.51
C PRO A 66 0.23 11.74 14.84
N THR A 67 1.54 11.51 14.90
CA THR A 67 2.38 12.09 15.96
C THR A 67 2.55 13.61 15.76
N ASN A 68 2.91 14.32 16.82
CA ASN A 68 3.24 15.75 16.72
C ASN A 68 4.38 16.02 15.73
N ALA A 69 5.36 15.12 15.64
CA ALA A 69 6.48 15.23 14.72
C ALA A 69 6.02 15.13 13.26
N GLU A 70 5.18 14.14 12.93
CA GLU A 70 4.64 13.96 11.58
C GLU A 70 3.76 15.13 11.15
N ARG A 71 2.92 15.63 12.06
CA ARG A 71 2.07 16.81 11.82
C ARG A 71 2.91 18.07 11.58
N ASN A 72 3.97 18.28 12.36
CA ASN A 72 4.88 19.42 12.20
C ASN A 72 5.67 19.31 10.90
N ALA A 73 6.14 18.11 10.52
CA ALA A 73 6.82 17.88 9.25
C ALA A 73 5.91 18.19 8.05
N ALA A 74 4.66 17.72 8.08
CA ALA A 74 3.68 18.02 7.04
C ALA A 74 3.36 19.53 6.95
N SER A 75 3.27 20.21 8.10
CA SER A 75 3.03 21.66 8.16
C SER A 75 4.21 22.45 7.61
N ALA A 76 5.44 22.03 7.93
CA ALA A 76 6.66 22.65 7.38
C ALA A 76 6.76 22.43 5.87
N ALA A 77 6.43 21.22 5.38
CA ALA A 77 6.39 20.91 3.96
C ALA A 77 5.29 21.68 3.21
N TYR A 78 4.16 21.96 3.86
CA TYR A 78 3.07 22.74 3.29
C TYR A 78 3.49 24.17 2.93
N GLY A 79 4.38 24.77 3.74
CA GLY A 79 4.94 26.10 3.49
C GLY A 79 3.85 27.15 3.22
N PRO A 80 3.94 27.90 2.10
CA PRO A 80 2.97 28.95 1.78
C PRO A 80 1.60 28.42 1.29
N GLY A 81 1.46 27.12 1.06
CA GLY A 81 0.22 26.50 0.58
C GLY A 81 -0.05 26.62 -0.91
N ASP A 82 0.98 26.90 -1.71
CA ASP A 82 0.92 26.79 -3.16
C ASP A 82 0.84 25.32 -3.60
N ALA A 83 0.70 25.07 -4.91
CA ALA A 83 0.56 23.72 -5.44
C ALA A 83 1.74 22.80 -5.04
N SER A 84 2.96 23.34 -5.01
CA SER A 84 4.16 22.60 -4.61
C SER A 84 4.15 22.25 -3.12
N GLY A 85 3.79 23.20 -2.25
CA GLY A 85 3.68 22.97 -0.81
C GLY A 85 2.59 21.96 -0.46
N ARG A 86 1.45 22.01 -1.16
CA ARG A 86 0.38 21.01 -1.00
C ARG A 86 0.83 19.61 -1.39
N ALA A 87 1.50 19.47 -2.53
CA ALA A 87 2.11 18.21 -2.96
C ALA A 87 3.16 17.71 -1.93
N ALA A 88 4.03 18.59 -1.45
CA ALA A 88 5.06 18.25 -0.47
C ALA A 88 4.46 17.81 0.88
N ALA A 89 3.42 18.48 1.37
CA ALA A 89 2.70 18.08 2.57
C ALA A 89 2.02 16.72 2.40
N PHE A 90 1.35 16.48 1.27
CA PHE A 90 0.75 15.19 0.97
C PHE A 90 1.79 14.07 0.95
N LYS A 91 2.92 14.28 0.26
CA LYS A 91 4.04 13.33 0.26
C LYS A 91 4.57 13.07 1.67
N SER A 92 4.77 14.13 2.48
CA SER A 92 5.25 14.01 3.86
C SER A 92 4.30 13.18 4.74
N ILE A 93 2.98 13.35 4.58
CA ILE A 93 1.97 12.60 5.33
C ILE A 93 2.02 11.12 4.96
N VAL A 94 2.22 10.83 3.69
CA VAL A 94 2.19 9.47 3.18
C VAL A 94 3.44 8.70 3.54
N ASP A 95 4.58 9.37 3.44
CA ASP A 95 5.87 8.82 3.84
C ASP A 95 6.03 8.77 5.36
N SER A 96 5.01 9.17 6.13
CA SER A 96 4.99 9.05 7.60
C SER A 96 4.98 7.59 8.07
N ASP A 97 5.40 7.38 9.32
CA ASP A 97 5.43 6.06 9.91
C ASP A 97 4.01 5.59 10.24
N SER A 98 3.19 6.48 10.79
CA SER A 98 1.78 6.22 11.12
C SER A 98 1.00 5.72 9.91
N VAL A 99 1.11 6.41 8.76
CA VAL A 99 0.43 5.98 7.52
C VAL A 99 1.02 4.69 7.00
N PHE A 100 2.35 4.55 6.95
CA PHE A 100 2.98 3.32 6.47
C PHE A 100 2.52 2.09 7.26
N VAL A 101 2.47 2.18 8.59
CA VAL A 101 2.14 1.04 9.46
C VAL A 101 0.73 0.53 9.20
N VAL A 102 -0.27 1.41 9.05
CA VAL A 102 -1.65 0.97 8.79
C VAL A 102 -1.84 0.51 7.35
N GLN A 103 -1.06 1.04 6.40
CA GLN A 103 -1.18 0.73 4.98
C GLN A 103 -0.37 -0.48 4.53
N TYR A 104 0.51 -1.00 5.38
CA TYR A 104 1.33 -2.17 5.07
C TYR A 104 0.49 -3.41 4.72
N ASN A 105 -0.48 -3.80 5.57
CA ASN A 105 -1.30 -4.99 5.31
C ASN A 105 -2.17 -4.85 4.04
N PRO A 106 -2.92 -3.75 3.84
CA PRO A 106 -3.64 -3.48 2.58
C PRO A 106 -2.75 -3.60 1.35
N SER A 107 -1.63 -2.88 1.35
CA SER A 107 -0.68 -2.84 0.22
C SER A 107 -0.05 -4.21 -0.04
N PHE A 108 0.25 -4.96 1.01
CA PHE A 108 0.80 -6.31 0.88
C PHE A 108 -0.19 -7.28 0.22
N VAL A 109 -1.47 -7.27 0.63
CA VAL A 109 -2.52 -8.11 0.01
C VAL A 109 -2.70 -7.72 -1.45
N LEU A 110 -2.73 -6.43 -1.73
CA LEU A 110 -2.88 -5.91 -3.08
C LEU A 110 -1.74 -6.36 -4.00
N MET A 111 -0.50 -6.36 -3.51
CA MET A 111 0.64 -6.91 -4.24
C MET A 111 0.46 -8.40 -4.59
N GLN A 112 -0.22 -9.19 -3.75
CA GLN A 112 -0.52 -10.60 -4.09
C GLN A 112 -1.48 -10.68 -5.28
N TYR A 113 -2.52 -9.85 -5.33
CA TYR A 113 -3.44 -9.78 -6.47
C TYR A 113 -2.72 -9.46 -7.78
N TYR A 114 -1.82 -8.49 -7.77
CA TYR A 114 -1.12 -8.11 -9.00
C TYR A 114 0.02 -9.06 -9.38
N GLY A 115 0.78 -9.53 -8.39
CA GLY A 115 1.91 -10.42 -8.61
C GLY A 115 1.47 -11.82 -9.06
N TYR A 116 0.47 -12.39 -8.36
CA TYR A 116 0.05 -13.77 -8.57
C TYR A 116 -1.24 -13.89 -9.38
N LEU A 117 -2.28 -13.08 -9.14
CA LEU A 117 -3.55 -13.20 -9.88
C LEU A 117 -3.61 -12.34 -11.14
N ARG A 118 -2.67 -11.39 -11.29
CA ARG A 118 -2.55 -10.46 -12.43
C ARG A 118 -3.84 -9.67 -12.69
N ARG A 119 -4.57 -9.32 -11.62
CA ARG A 119 -5.87 -8.62 -11.71
C ARG A 119 -6.07 -7.59 -10.61
N ASN A 120 -7.01 -6.67 -10.80
CA ASN A 120 -7.55 -5.88 -9.70
C ASN A 120 -8.49 -6.76 -8.84
N PRO A 121 -8.57 -6.51 -7.52
CA PRO A 121 -9.48 -7.25 -6.65
C PRO A 121 -10.95 -7.26 -7.07
N ASP A 122 -11.43 -6.18 -7.68
CA ASP A 122 -12.80 -5.98 -8.17
C ASP A 122 -13.02 -6.35 -9.65
N ASP A 123 -11.98 -6.81 -10.35
CA ASP A 123 -12.16 -7.29 -11.72
C ASP A 123 -13.14 -8.49 -11.75
N ALA A 124 -13.77 -8.71 -12.89
CA ALA A 124 -14.58 -9.90 -13.13
C ALA A 124 -13.81 -11.19 -12.76
N PRO A 125 -14.48 -12.22 -12.20
CA PRO A 125 -15.94 -12.39 -12.12
C PRO A 125 -16.62 -11.79 -10.88
N ASP A 126 -15.85 -11.31 -9.90
CA ASP A 126 -16.39 -11.01 -8.57
C ASP A 126 -17.13 -9.66 -8.52
N PHE A 127 -16.67 -8.65 -9.28
CA PHE A 127 -17.21 -7.28 -9.29
C PHE A 127 -17.32 -6.64 -7.90
N ASN A 128 -16.54 -7.14 -6.94
CA ASN A 128 -16.57 -6.72 -5.54
C ASN A 128 -15.20 -6.98 -4.89
N PHE A 129 -15.08 -6.63 -3.62
CA PHE A 129 -13.82 -6.70 -2.88
C PHE A 129 -13.75 -7.82 -1.83
N SER A 130 -14.72 -8.74 -1.80
CA SER A 130 -14.86 -9.77 -0.76
C SER A 130 -13.61 -10.64 -0.60
N GLY A 131 -13.00 -11.08 -1.71
CA GLY A 131 -11.76 -11.84 -1.68
C GLY A 131 -10.60 -11.05 -1.07
N TYR A 132 -10.47 -9.77 -1.41
CA TYR A 132 -9.43 -8.92 -0.83
C TYR A 132 -9.68 -8.70 0.66
N ASP A 133 -10.92 -8.42 1.04
CA ASP A 133 -11.28 -8.15 2.43
C ASP A 133 -11.07 -9.41 3.29
N PHE A 134 -11.32 -10.60 2.73
CA PHE A 134 -10.95 -11.88 3.36
C PHE A 134 -9.45 -11.97 3.63
N TRP A 135 -8.60 -11.72 2.63
CA TRP A 135 -7.14 -11.77 2.78
C TRP A 135 -6.60 -10.69 3.72
N LEU A 136 -7.18 -9.48 3.67
CA LEU A 136 -6.84 -8.39 4.56
C LEU A 136 -7.20 -8.73 6.01
N ASN A 137 -8.39 -9.28 6.25
CA ASN A 137 -8.82 -9.72 7.57
C ASN A 137 -7.92 -10.82 8.13
N LYS A 138 -7.51 -11.79 7.28
CA LYS A 138 -6.49 -12.77 7.66
C LYS A 138 -5.19 -12.09 8.05
N MET A 139 -4.65 -11.19 7.23
CA MET A 139 -3.38 -10.52 7.55
C MET A 139 -3.47 -9.67 8.84
N ASN A 140 -4.61 -9.01 9.06
CA ASN A 140 -4.90 -8.25 10.27
C ASN A 140 -4.95 -9.18 11.51
N SER A 141 -5.52 -10.38 11.41
CA SER A 141 -5.58 -11.32 12.55
C SER A 141 -4.22 -11.85 13.02
N PHE A 142 -3.17 -11.68 12.21
CA PHE A 142 -1.78 -12.03 12.56
C PHE A 142 -0.89 -10.82 12.87
N SER A 143 -1.47 -9.62 12.90
CA SER A 143 -0.78 -8.40 13.31
C SER A 143 -0.73 -8.34 14.83
N VAL A 144 0.43 -7.94 15.38
CA VAL A 144 0.60 -7.77 16.83
C VAL A 144 0.66 -6.28 17.15
N ALA A 145 -0.01 -5.87 18.23
CA ALA A 145 -0.02 -4.48 18.68
C ALA A 145 1.40 -3.97 18.95
N GLY A 146 1.71 -2.75 18.50
CA GLY A 146 3.02 -2.13 18.65
C GLY A 146 4.10 -2.60 17.66
N GLU A 147 3.79 -3.50 16.74
CA GLU A 147 4.72 -3.87 15.66
C GLU A 147 4.94 -2.71 14.69
N ASN A 148 6.20 -2.28 14.57
CA ASN A 148 6.60 -1.38 13.50
C ASN A 148 7.07 -2.18 12.28
N VAL A 149 6.21 -2.26 11.27
CA VAL A 149 6.48 -2.95 10.00
C VAL A 149 7.46 -2.21 9.08
N ARG A 150 8.00 -1.05 9.49
CA ARG A 150 9.18 -0.47 8.82
C ARG A 150 10.46 -1.23 9.10
N ASP A 151 10.52 -1.93 10.24
CA ASP A 151 11.55 -2.95 10.44
C ASP A 151 11.22 -4.13 9.52
N GLU A 152 12.07 -4.37 8.54
CA GLU A 152 11.98 -5.48 7.59
C GLU A 152 11.79 -6.83 8.30
N THR A 153 12.47 -7.03 9.41
CA THR A 153 12.38 -8.26 10.21
C THR A 153 10.98 -8.43 10.78
N VAL A 154 10.38 -7.35 11.28
CA VAL A 154 9.00 -7.35 11.81
C VAL A 154 8.00 -7.62 10.68
N ALA A 155 8.12 -6.90 9.56
CA ALA A 155 7.30 -7.07 8.38
C ALA A 155 7.30 -8.51 7.86
N LEU A 156 8.48 -9.11 7.74
CA LEU A 156 8.65 -10.50 7.30
C LEU A 156 8.08 -11.50 8.29
N ARG A 157 8.29 -11.29 9.61
CA ARG A 157 7.70 -12.14 10.65
C ARG A 157 6.18 -12.14 10.55
N ARG A 158 5.54 -10.98 10.37
CA ARG A 158 4.08 -10.89 10.24
C ARG A 158 3.56 -11.70 9.05
N VAL A 159 4.15 -11.50 7.86
CA VAL A 159 3.76 -12.23 6.65
C VAL A 159 3.96 -13.74 6.80
N ARG A 160 5.06 -14.16 7.43
CA ARG A 160 5.35 -15.57 7.71
C ARG A 160 4.34 -16.17 8.70
N ARG A 161 4.03 -15.48 9.80
CA ARG A 161 3.03 -15.93 10.78
C ARG A 161 1.65 -16.14 10.14
N ALA A 162 1.29 -15.25 9.23
CA ALA A 162 0.03 -15.32 8.50
C ALA A 162 0.03 -16.38 7.38
N GLU A 163 1.19 -16.95 7.05
CA GLU A 163 1.40 -17.81 5.88
C GLU A 163 0.80 -17.23 4.58
N MET A 164 0.76 -15.90 4.44
CA MET A 164 -0.07 -15.23 3.43
C MET A 164 0.22 -15.69 2.02
N VAL A 165 1.51 -15.78 1.66
CA VAL A 165 1.93 -16.16 0.30
C VAL A 165 1.49 -17.59 -0.02
N ARG A 166 1.65 -18.51 0.93
CA ARG A 166 1.25 -19.90 0.77
C ARG A 166 -0.27 -20.01 0.65
N ALA A 167 -1.00 -19.43 1.61
CA ALA A 167 -2.46 -19.47 1.61
C ALA A 167 -3.06 -18.90 0.33
N PHE A 168 -2.42 -17.86 -0.23
CA PHE A 168 -2.84 -17.25 -1.48
C PHE A 168 -2.62 -18.15 -2.70
N ILE A 169 -1.45 -18.79 -2.82
CA ILE A 169 -1.15 -19.74 -3.92
C ILE A 169 -1.99 -21.03 -3.80
N GLU A 170 -2.31 -21.46 -2.58
CA GLU A 170 -3.15 -22.63 -2.35
C GLU A 170 -4.66 -22.33 -2.49
N SER A 171 -5.03 -21.05 -2.63
CA SER A 171 -6.42 -20.64 -2.72
C SER A 171 -7.14 -21.24 -3.94
N ILE A 172 -8.44 -21.47 -3.76
CA ILE A 172 -9.33 -21.96 -4.84
C ILE A 172 -9.24 -21.02 -6.05
N GLU A 173 -9.12 -19.72 -5.82
CA GLU A 173 -9.04 -18.74 -6.91
C GLU A 173 -7.75 -18.88 -7.73
N TYR A 174 -6.59 -19.00 -7.07
CA TYR A 174 -5.31 -19.18 -7.76
C TYR A 174 -5.28 -20.52 -8.52
N ARG A 175 -5.74 -21.60 -7.89
CA ARG A 175 -5.83 -22.93 -8.52
C ARG A 175 -6.79 -22.94 -9.71
N GLY A 176 -7.99 -22.36 -9.55
CA GLY A 176 -8.98 -22.26 -10.62
C GLY A 176 -8.48 -21.47 -11.83
N ARG A 177 -7.68 -20.42 -11.62
CA ARG A 177 -7.12 -19.60 -12.70
C ARG A 177 -5.99 -20.28 -13.49
N PHE A 178 -5.09 -20.99 -12.81
CA PHE A 178 -3.85 -21.47 -13.44
C PHE A 178 -3.75 -22.99 -13.60
N PHE A 179 -4.60 -23.77 -12.93
CA PHE A 179 -4.54 -25.23 -12.95
C PHE A 179 -5.87 -25.91 -13.34
N GLY A 180 -6.95 -25.14 -13.56
CA GLY A 180 -8.26 -25.66 -13.95
C GLY A 180 -9.04 -26.26 -12.78
N SER A 181 -10.35 -26.05 -12.77
CA SER A 181 -11.25 -26.44 -11.67
C SER A 181 -11.41 -27.96 -11.58
N GLY A 182 -10.58 -28.62 -10.77
CA GLY A 182 -10.87 -29.95 -10.24
C GLY A 182 -11.63 -29.81 -8.92
N ASP A 183 -12.85 -30.30 -8.87
CA ASP A 183 -13.73 -30.34 -7.69
C ASP A 183 -13.04 -30.76 -6.38
N GLY A 184 -13.46 -30.14 -5.27
CA GLY A 184 -13.51 -30.84 -3.97
C GLY A 184 -12.95 -30.08 -2.76
N GLY A 185 -13.87 -29.60 -1.91
CA GLY A 185 -13.85 -29.92 -0.47
C GLY A 185 -12.83 -29.21 0.44
N ASN A 186 -13.34 -28.23 1.19
CA ASN A 186 -13.15 -28.02 2.64
C ASN A 186 -12.03 -28.83 3.34
N GLN A 187 -10.98 -28.17 3.84
CA GLN A 187 -10.52 -28.25 5.24
C GLN A 187 -9.08 -27.70 5.42
N GLN A 188 -8.96 -26.90 6.48
CA GLN A 188 -7.73 -26.55 7.17
C GLN A 188 -6.94 -27.82 7.55
N GLY A 189 -5.65 -27.86 7.25
CA GLY A 189 -4.72 -28.90 7.70
C GLY A 189 -3.33 -28.33 7.98
N PRO A 190 -2.66 -28.70 9.09
CA PRO A 190 -1.42 -28.07 9.52
C PRO A 190 -0.22 -28.79 8.91
N ILE A 191 0.60 -28.17 8.05
CA ILE A 191 1.86 -28.82 7.66
C ILE A 191 2.98 -27.82 7.33
N SER A 192 3.91 -27.72 8.28
CA SER A 192 5.36 -27.48 8.21
C SER A 192 6.00 -26.79 6.99
N GLN A 193 6.68 -25.67 7.31
CA GLN A 193 7.92 -25.15 6.70
C GLN A 193 7.99 -25.13 5.18
N ALA A 194 7.25 -24.20 4.56
CA ALA A 194 7.68 -23.63 3.29
C ALA A 194 8.87 -22.69 3.55
N TYR A 195 10.10 -23.21 3.44
CA TYR A 195 11.32 -22.41 3.45
C TYR A 195 11.33 -21.46 2.24
N VAL A 196 10.91 -20.22 2.45
CA VAL A 196 11.07 -19.15 1.47
C VAL A 196 12.49 -18.57 1.63
N GLY A 197 13.37 -18.96 0.71
CA GLY A 197 14.81 -18.65 0.69
C GLY A 197 15.16 -17.18 0.54
N GLY A 198 16.37 -16.84 1.01
CA GLY A 198 16.88 -15.49 1.35
C GLY A 198 16.97 -14.41 0.28
N TYR A 199 16.45 -14.63 -0.93
CA TYR A 199 16.32 -13.59 -1.96
C TYR A 199 14.97 -12.86 -1.92
N TRP A 200 13.90 -13.53 -1.46
CA TRP A 200 12.55 -12.96 -1.42
C TRP A 200 12.32 -11.96 -0.29
N SER A 201 12.99 -12.15 0.85
CA SER A 201 12.89 -11.24 2.01
C SER A 201 13.42 -9.84 1.69
N GLN A 202 14.56 -9.77 1.01
CA GLN A 202 15.24 -8.52 0.65
C GLN A 202 14.51 -7.73 -0.44
N GLN A 203 13.69 -8.40 -1.27
CA GLN A 203 12.91 -7.75 -2.33
C GLN A 203 11.60 -7.16 -1.81
N LEU A 204 10.93 -7.83 -0.85
CA LEU A 204 9.68 -7.34 -0.26
C LEU A 204 9.90 -6.10 0.61
N ALA A 205 11.01 -6.04 1.35
CA ALA A 205 11.37 -4.85 2.14
C ALA A 205 11.71 -3.62 1.29
N ARG A 206 12.18 -3.84 0.06
CA ARG A 206 12.52 -2.77 -0.90
C ARG A 206 11.36 -2.38 -1.82
N ALA A 207 10.31 -3.21 -1.90
CA ALA A 207 9.12 -2.97 -2.71
C ALA A 207 7.88 -2.53 -1.88
N ALA A 208 7.95 -2.58 -0.54
CA ALA A 208 6.80 -2.33 0.33
C ALA A 208 6.28 -0.88 0.37
N PRO A 209 7.02 0.17 -0.06
CA PRO A 209 6.41 1.47 -0.29
C PRO A 209 6.81 2.06 -1.64
N VAL A 210 6.19 1.56 -2.70
CA VAL A 210 6.21 2.25 -4.00
C VAL A 210 4.84 2.88 -4.19
N LEU A 211 4.50 3.77 -3.25
CA LEU A 211 3.38 4.72 -3.28
C LEU A 211 2.02 4.15 -3.76
N PHE A 212 1.23 3.74 -2.76
CA PHE A 212 -0.23 3.76 -2.72
C PHE A 212 -1.05 2.66 -3.40
N ASP A 213 -1.85 2.04 -2.54
CA ASP A 213 -3.12 1.40 -2.83
C ASP A 213 -4.13 2.39 -3.52
N PRO A 214 -4.84 2.02 -4.59
CA PRO A 214 -5.94 2.83 -5.15
C PRO A 214 -7.09 3.05 -4.16
N ARG A 215 -7.23 2.18 -3.15
CA ARG A 215 -8.19 2.37 -2.07
C ARG A 215 -7.77 3.47 -1.11
N LEU A 216 -6.47 3.78 -0.95
CA LEU A 216 -6.06 5.00 -0.26
C LEU A 216 -6.47 6.24 -1.02
N LEU A 217 -6.42 6.22 -2.36
CA LEU A 217 -6.88 7.34 -3.18
C LEU A 217 -8.41 7.48 -3.08
N LYS A 218 -9.15 6.37 -3.01
CA LYS A 218 -10.61 6.40 -2.82
C LYS A 218 -11.03 6.72 -1.37
N PHE A 219 -10.26 6.26 -0.38
CA PHE A 219 -10.50 6.46 1.05
C PHE A 219 -10.04 7.86 1.50
N MET A 220 -8.98 8.40 0.89
CA MET A 220 -8.61 9.81 1.04
C MET A 220 -9.49 10.78 0.30
N LEU A 221 -10.42 10.27 -0.50
CA LEU A 221 -11.41 11.07 -1.22
C LEU A 221 -12.85 10.69 -0.88
N SER A 222 -13.05 9.85 0.15
CA SER A 222 -14.36 9.50 0.66
C SER A 222 -14.66 10.36 1.89
N ASP A 223 -15.90 10.85 1.95
CA ASP A 223 -16.45 11.65 3.05
C ASP A 223 -16.54 10.87 4.37
#